data_AF-A0A1T5F9M7-F1
#
_entry.id   AF-A0A1T5F9M7-F1
#
_cell.length_a   1.000
_cell.length_b   1.000
_cell.length_c   1.000
_cell.angle_alpha   90.00
_cell.angle_beta   90.00
_cell.angle_gamma   90.00
#
_symmetry.space_group_name_H-M   'P 1'
#
loop_
_entity.id
_entity.type
_entity.pdbx_description
1 polymer ?
#
loop_
_entity_poly.entity_id
_entity_poly.type
_entity_poly.pdbx_seq_one_letter_code
_entity_poly.pdbx_strand_id
1 'polypeptide(L)'
;MRLILILLLTSLQLNLWASSSDSTKNLLSKLVPNDIVLQFAGNIGMFSTGVRYQSPKQHWKGTILYGFVPVRYADDPIHSVTIKGQYSTLHKDYTPHLQVEWLNVGLWYNYAFGRKYFSKLPHYYDSGYYYFPTAINIGLIIGSEVKYKNWGIYYELGTTDKRVINYAKSAKAISFREIWNIGIGIVYRLKH
;
A
#
# COMPACT_ATOMS: atom_id res chain seq x y z
N MET A 1 -51.79 33.90 6.02
CA MET A 1 -50.31 34.00 5.98
C MET A 1 -49.57 32.76 6.51
N ARG A 2 -50.06 32.04 7.53
CA ARG A 2 -49.34 30.88 8.10
C ARG A 2 -49.24 29.64 7.18
N LEU A 3 -50.25 29.38 6.32
CA LEU A 3 -50.22 28.25 5.38
C LEU A 3 -49.20 28.40 4.24
N ILE A 4 -48.99 29.63 3.76
CA ILE A 4 -48.02 29.91 2.67
C ILE A 4 -46.59 29.67 3.15
N LEU A 5 -46.30 29.98 4.43
CA LEU A 5 -44.99 29.73 5.02
C LEU A 5 -44.68 28.22 5.13
N ILE A 6 -45.68 27.40 5.45
CA ILE A 6 -45.52 25.94 5.55
C ILE A 6 -45.29 25.33 4.17
N LEU A 7 -46.03 25.76 3.15
CA LEU A 7 -45.83 25.32 1.76
C LEU A 7 -44.44 25.72 1.21
N LEU A 8 -43.93 26.90 1.58
CA LEU A 8 -42.59 27.35 1.20
C LEU A 8 -41.47 26.59 1.93
N LEU A 9 -41.70 26.17 3.19
CA LEU A 9 -40.74 25.32 3.92
C LEU A 9 -40.75 23.87 3.40
N THR A 10 -41.89 23.35 2.96
CA THR A 10 -41.97 21.99 2.39
C THR A 10 -41.35 21.90 0.99
N SER A 11 -41.42 22.97 0.18
CA SER A 11 -40.78 22.97 -1.15
C SER A 11 -39.25 23.11 -1.07
N LEU A 12 -38.72 23.67 0.02
CA LEU A 12 -37.26 23.76 0.24
C LEU A 12 -36.62 22.40 0.54
N GLN A 13 -37.36 21.43 1.08
CA GLN A 13 -36.82 20.11 1.46
C GLN A 13 -36.68 19.14 0.28
N LEU A 14 -37.38 19.37 -0.83
CA LEU A 14 -37.38 18.47 -2.00
C LEU A 14 -36.17 18.67 -2.93
N ASN A 15 -35.44 19.78 -2.81
CA ASN A 15 -34.27 20.07 -3.66
C ASN A 15 -32.95 19.49 -3.13
N LEU A 16 -32.91 18.98 -1.90
CA LEU A 16 -31.69 18.42 -1.29
C LEU A 16 -31.45 16.94 -1.62
N TRP A 17 -32.47 16.22 -2.11
CA TRP A 17 -32.39 14.78 -2.39
C TRP A 17 -32.08 14.46 -3.86
N ALA A 18 -32.21 15.42 -4.78
CA ALA A 18 -31.95 15.21 -6.20
C ALA A 18 -30.46 15.36 -6.59
N SER A 19 -29.64 16.02 -5.77
CA SER A 19 -28.23 16.31 -6.08
C SER A 19 -27.22 15.30 -5.48
N SER A 20 -27.70 14.40 -4.62
CA SER A 20 -26.86 13.42 -3.91
C SER A 20 -26.64 12.13 -4.72
N SER A 21 -27.62 11.67 -5.51
CA SER A 21 -27.49 10.41 -6.27
C SER A 21 -26.31 10.41 -7.25
N ASP A 22 -26.12 11.47 -8.03
CA ASP A 22 -25.01 11.53 -9.00
C ASP A 22 -23.65 11.76 -8.34
N SER A 23 -23.59 12.58 -7.30
CA SER A 23 -22.37 12.79 -6.51
C SER A 23 -21.93 11.52 -5.80
N THR A 24 -22.87 10.78 -5.20
CA THR A 24 -22.60 9.51 -4.51
C THR A 24 -22.19 8.41 -5.49
N LYS A 25 -22.83 8.28 -6.66
CA LYS A 25 -22.39 7.34 -7.71
C LYS A 25 -20.97 7.66 -8.21
N ASN A 26 -20.66 8.93 -8.41
CA ASN A 26 -19.34 9.36 -8.87
C ASN A 26 -18.25 9.11 -7.81
N LEU A 27 -18.55 9.34 -6.52
CA LEU A 27 -17.65 9.00 -5.41
C LEU A 27 -17.43 7.48 -5.27
N LEU A 28 -18.50 6.69 -5.32
CA LEU A 28 -18.42 5.23 -5.27
C LEU A 28 -17.59 4.65 -6.42
N SER A 29 -17.74 5.19 -7.64
CA SER A 29 -16.94 4.78 -8.79
C SER A 29 -15.44 5.04 -8.61
N LYS A 30 -15.08 6.11 -7.89
CA LYS A 30 -13.68 6.46 -7.57
C LYS A 30 -13.08 5.59 -6.45
N LEU A 31 -13.91 5.04 -5.56
CA LEU A 31 -13.49 4.15 -4.48
C LEU A 31 -13.13 2.74 -4.96
N VAL A 32 -13.62 2.32 -6.13
CA VAL A 32 -13.30 1.01 -6.70
C VAL A 32 -11.81 0.95 -7.09
N PRO A 33 -11.05 -0.03 -6.60
CA PRO A 33 -9.63 -0.16 -6.91
C PRO A 33 -9.39 -0.49 -8.38
N ASN A 34 -8.21 -0.17 -8.87
CA ASN A 34 -7.82 -0.45 -10.26
C ASN A 34 -7.35 -1.89 -10.40
N ASP A 35 -6.54 -2.37 -9.46
CA ASP A 35 -5.92 -3.68 -9.50
C ASP A 35 -6.03 -4.40 -8.14
N ILE A 36 -6.10 -5.74 -8.19
CA ILE A 36 -5.84 -6.63 -7.05
C ILE A 36 -4.39 -7.09 -7.12
N VAL A 37 -3.74 -7.17 -5.97
CA VAL A 37 -2.31 -7.49 -5.87
C VAL A 37 -2.13 -8.67 -4.93
N LEU A 38 -1.30 -9.62 -5.36
CA LEU A 38 -0.76 -10.67 -4.52
C LEU A 38 0.76 -10.59 -4.58
N GLN A 39 1.41 -10.59 -3.42
CA GLN A 39 2.85 -10.49 -3.28
C GLN A 39 3.38 -11.60 -2.39
N PHE A 40 4.52 -12.15 -2.77
CA PHE A 40 5.34 -13.02 -1.97
C PHE A 40 6.62 -12.31 -1.53
N ALA A 41 6.96 -12.40 -0.25
CA ALA A 41 8.14 -11.80 0.36
C ALA A 41 8.23 -10.26 0.18
N GLY A 42 9.43 -9.69 0.25
CA GLY A 42 9.65 -8.23 0.18
C GLY A 42 9.57 -7.51 1.53
N ASN A 43 9.80 -8.21 2.64
CA ASN A 43 9.78 -7.68 4.01
C ASN A 43 8.42 -7.10 4.47
N ILE A 44 7.33 -7.59 3.89
CA ILE A 44 5.95 -7.16 4.18
C ILE A 44 5.02 -8.33 4.56
N GLY A 45 5.61 -9.45 4.97
CA GLY A 45 4.93 -10.74 5.13
C GLY A 45 5.48 -11.81 4.18
N MET A 46 5.08 -13.06 4.39
CA MET A 46 5.39 -14.16 3.47
C MET A 46 4.44 -14.12 2.28
N PHE A 47 3.14 -13.97 2.55
CA PHE A 47 2.11 -13.71 1.56
C PHE A 47 1.40 -12.40 1.91
N SER A 48 1.25 -11.52 0.94
CA SER A 48 0.57 -10.25 1.13
C SER A 48 -0.41 -10.00 -0.01
N THR A 49 -1.67 -9.71 0.31
CA THR A 49 -2.72 -9.49 -0.69
C THR A 49 -3.45 -8.18 -0.43
N GLY A 50 -3.96 -7.52 -1.47
CA GLY A 50 -4.77 -6.34 -1.29
C GLY A 50 -5.10 -5.62 -2.59
N VAL A 51 -5.28 -4.30 -2.47
CA VAL A 51 -5.82 -3.46 -3.53
C VAL A 51 -4.85 -2.36 -3.91
N ARG A 52 -4.90 -1.98 -5.18
CA ARG A 52 -4.07 -0.92 -5.74
C ARG A 52 -4.91 0.08 -6.51
N TYR A 53 -4.61 1.33 -6.25
CA TYR A 53 -5.13 2.49 -6.95
C TYR A 53 -4.03 3.05 -7.84
N GLN A 54 -4.37 3.37 -9.08
CA GLN A 54 -3.44 3.94 -10.05
C GLN A 54 -4.01 5.26 -10.58
N SER A 55 -3.15 6.25 -10.76
CA SER A 55 -3.57 7.52 -11.37
C SER A 55 -3.95 7.33 -12.84
N PRO A 56 -4.81 8.19 -13.41
CA PRO A 56 -5.19 8.07 -14.82
C PRO A 56 -4.02 8.11 -15.80
N LYS A 57 -2.94 8.82 -15.44
CA LYS A 57 -1.69 8.90 -16.22
C LYS A 57 -0.69 7.78 -15.88
N GLN A 58 -1.09 6.80 -15.07
CA GLN A 58 -0.33 5.60 -14.70
C GLN A 58 1.00 5.82 -13.97
N HIS A 59 1.40 7.07 -13.74
CA HIS A 59 2.61 7.41 -13.01
C HIS A 59 2.55 7.08 -11.52
N TRP A 60 1.42 7.30 -10.84
CA TRP A 60 1.33 7.11 -9.39
C TRP A 60 0.52 5.87 -9.07
N LYS A 61 1.02 5.05 -8.15
CA LYS A 61 0.34 3.88 -7.61
C LYS A 61 0.31 3.94 -6.08
N GLY A 62 -0.88 3.81 -5.51
CA GLY A 62 -1.09 3.61 -4.08
C GLY A 62 -1.57 2.19 -3.84
N THR A 63 -0.81 1.39 -3.09
CA THR A 63 -1.16 -0.01 -2.81
C THR A 63 -1.38 -0.19 -1.31
N ILE A 64 -2.44 -0.89 -0.93
CA ILE A 64 -2.69 -1.33 0.44
C ILE A 64 -2.69 -2.85 0.44
N LEU A 65 -1.85 -3.45 1.27
CA LEU A 65 -1.68 -4.90 1.35
C LEU A 65 -1.89 -5.36 2.80
N TYR A 66 -2.47 -6.53 2.96
CA TYR A 66 -2.50 -7.29 4.19
C TYR A 66 -1.53 -8.46 4.06
N GLY A 67 -0.51 -8.48 4.91
CA GLY A 67 0.53 -9.51 4.96
C GLY A 67 0.25 -10.56 6.04
N PHE A 68 0.63 -11.80 5.74
CA PHE A 68 0.52 -12.94 6.64
C PHE A 68 1.80 -13.78 6.60
N VAL A 69 2.26 -14.19 7.79
CA VAL A 69 3.34 -15.16 7.99
C VAL A 69 2.80 -16.31 8.85
N PRO A 70 2.78 -17.54 8.34
CA PRO A 70 2.27 -18.68 9.11
C PRO A 70 3.26 -19.11 10.19
N VAL A 71 2.73 -19.75 11.24
CA VAL A 71 3.45 -20.25 12.44
C VAL A 71 4.62 -21.19 12.11
N ARG A 72 4.62 -21.82 10.93
CA ARG A 72 5.74 -22.64 10.48
C ARG A 72 7.07 -21.84 10.37
N TYR A 73 6.98 -20.52 10.19
CA TYR A 73 8.13 -19.63 10.00
C TYR A 73 8.25 -18.56 11.10
N ALA A 74 7.41 -18.60 12.13
CA ALA A 74 7.41 -17.65 13.24
C ALA A 74 6.80 -18.29 14.49
N ASP A 75 7.25 -17.92 15.69
CA ASP A 75 6.72 -18.48 16.95
C ASP A 75 5.19 -18.31 17.08
N ASP A 76 4.66 -17.24 16.51
CA ASP A 76 3.25 -16.88 16.45
C ASP A 76 2.89 -16.41 15.03
N PRO A 77 1.63 -16.54 14.57
CA PRO A 77 1.24 -16.03 13.27
C PRO A 77 1.37 -14.49 13.25
N ILE A 78 2.11 -13.97 12.28
CA ILE A 78 2.32 -12.53 12.13
C ILE A 78 1.38 -12.02 11.05
N HIS A 79 0.54 -11.08 11.44
CA HIS A 79 -0.31 -10.33 10.53
C HIS A 79 0.29 -8.94 10.36
N SER A 80 0.20 -8.35 9.17
CA SER A 80 0.67 -6.98 8.96
C SER A 80 -0.18 -6.24 7.94
N VAL A 81 -0.14 -4.93 7.98
CA VAL A 81 -0.72 -4.06 6.96
C VAL A 81 0.39 -3.21 6.38
N THR A 82 0.46 -3.16 5.05
CA THR A 82 1.44 -2.38 4.30
C THR A 82 0.74 -1.38 3.42
N ILE A 83 1.23 -0.16 3.43
CA ILE A 83 0.87 0.89 2.48
C ILE A 83 2.10 1.16 1.61
N LYS A 84 1.92 1.19 0.29
CA LYS A 84 2.98 1.52 -0.67
C LYS A 84 2.58 2.72 -1.51
N GLY A 85 3.51 3.65 -1.68
CA GLY A 85 3.43 4.71 -2.66
C GLY A 85 4.52 4.50 -3.70
N GLN A 86 4.14 4.25 -4.95
CA GLN A 86 5.05 4.00 -6.05
C GLN A 86 4.85 5.00 -7.17
N TYR A 87 5.95 5.36 -7.82
CA TYR A 87 6.03 6.19 -8.99
C TYR A 87 6.69 5.43 -10.13
N SER A 88 5.96 5.27 -11.24
CA SER A 88 6.44 4.67 -12.48
C SER A 88 7.09 5.76 -13.33
N THR A 89 8.42 5.77 -13.36
CA THR A 89 9.23 6.75 -14.11
C THR A 89 9.31 6.40 -15.59
N LEU A 90 9.38 5.11 -15.89
CA LEU A 90 9.54 4.59 -17.24
C LEU A 90 8.47 3.54 -17.52
N HIS A 91 7.32 3.99 -18.02
CA HIS A 91 6.28 3.11 -18.55
C HIS A 91 6.13 3.29 -20.05
N LYS A 92 5.92 2.19 -20.77
CA LYS A 92 5.69 2.19 -22.21
C LYS A 92 4.68 1.11 -22.59
N ASP A 93 3.70 1.51 -23.38
CA ASP A 93 2.78 0.58 -24.03
C ASP A 93 3.39 0.14 -25.35
N TYR A 94 3.68 -1.15 -25.48
CA TYR A 94 4.25 -1.74 -26.69
C TYR A 94 3.15 -2.20 -27.65
N THR A 95 2.03 -2.67 -27.11
CA THR A 95 0.82 -3.01 -27.85
C THR A 95 -0.40 -2.63 -27.00
N PRO A 96 -1.63 -2.60 -27.56
CA PRO A 96 -2.85 -2.35 -26.78
C PRO A 96 -3.06 -3.31 -25.60
N HIS A 97 -2.37 -4.45 -25.61
CA HIS A 97 -2.48 -5.48 -24.59
C HIS A 97 -1.20 -5.64 -23.75
N LEU A 98 -0.09 -5.01 -24.13
CA LEU A 98 1.22 -5.18 -23.47
C LEU A 98 1.74 -3.84 -23.01
N GLN A 99 1.75 -3.68 -21.69
CA GLN A 99 2.31 -2.54 -21.00
C GLN A 99 3.52 -3.01 -20.20
N VAL A 100 4.64 -2.29 -20.33
CA VAL A 100 5.85 -2.56 -19.55
C VAL A 100 6.24 -1.31 -18.79
N GLU A 101 6.41 -1.49 -17.50
CA GLU A 101 6.95 -0.50 -16.60
C GLU A 101 8.35 -0.92 -16.19
N TRP A 102 9.32 -0.35 -16.90
CA TRP A 102 10.74 -0.66 -16.74
C TRP A 102 11.25 -0.26 -15.36
N LEU A 103 10.75 0.85 -14.83
CA LEU A 103 11.24 1.38 -13.56
C LEU A 103 10.10 1.95 -12.72
N ASN A 104 9.84 1.27 -11.61
CA ASN A 104 8.98 1.69 -10.53
C ASN A 104 9.86 1.98 -9.32
N VAL A 105 9.76 3.18 -8.77
CA VAL A 105 10.44 3.57 -7.52
C VAL A 105 9.40 3.99 -6.50
N GLY A 106 9.63 3.73 -5.23
CA GLY A 106 8.62 4.07 -4.23
C GLY A 106 9.07 3.88 -2.80
N LEU A 107 8.12 4.13 -1.92
CA LEU A 107 8.23 3.93 -0.49
C LEU A 107 7.14 2.96 -0.04
N TRP A 108 7.44 2.23 1.01
CA TRP A 108 6.45 1.42 1.71
C TRP A 108 6.55 1.63 3.20
N TYR A 109 5.41 1.47 3.85
CA TYR A 109 5.21 1.53 5.28
C TYR A 109 4.48 0.27 5.70
N ASN A 110 5.07 -0.53 6.59
CA ASN A 110 4.48 -1.75 7.13
C ASN A 110 4.23 -1.59 8.63
N TYR A 111 3.07 -2.06 9.06
CA TYR A 111 2.69 -2.19 10.45
C TYR A 111 2.39 -3.66 10.76
N ALA A 112 3.21 -4.29 11.60
CA ALA A 112 3.01 -5.67 12.02
C ALA A 112 2.17 -5.74 13.32
N PHE A 113 1.10 -6.51 13.29
CA PHE A 113 0.22 -6.81 14.43
C PHE A 113 0.77 -8.02 15.20
N GLY A 114 0.89 -7.89 16.53
CA GLY A 114 1.13 -9.03 17.42
C GLY A 114 1.40 -8.59 18.86
N ARG A 115 1.09 -9.47 19.84
CA ARG A 115 1.21 -9.17 21.28
C ARG A 115 2.65 -8.93 21.76
N LYS A 116 3.66 -9.30 20.96
CA LYS A 116 5.10 -9.01 21.18
C LYS A 116 5.58 -7.72 20.48
N TYR A 117 4.75 -7.09 19.64
CA TYR A 117 5.06 -5.82 18.96
C TYR A 117 4.38 -4.68 19.71
N PHE A 118 5.00 -4.29 20.81
CA PHE A 118 4.46 -3.30 21.74
C PHE A 118 4.28 -1.91 21.09
N SER A 119 3.06 -1.38 21.11
CA SER A 119 2.79 0.06 20.94
C SER A 119 3.24 0.90 22.15
N LYS A 120 3.57 0.24 23.28
CA LYS A 120 4.14 0.82 24.51
C LYS A 120 5.18 -0.13 25.08
N LEU A 121 6.45 0.29 25.13
CA LEU A 121 7.56 -0.48 25.71
C LEU A 121 7.21 -1.04 27.11
N PRO A 122 7.45 -2.34 27.39
CA PRO A 122 7.41 -2.87 28.75
C PRO A 122 8.46 -2.21 29.64
N HIS A 123 8.17 -2.06 30.92
CA HIS A 123 8.94 -1.32 31.94
C HIS A 123 10.37 -1.82 32.20
N TYR A 124 10.86 -2.84 31.46
CA TYR A 124 12.18 -3.45 31.63
C TYR A 124 13.25 -2.92 30.65
N TYR A 125 12.90 -1.99 29.75
CA TYR A 125 13.83 -1.35 28.82
C TYR A 125 13.85 0.17 29.03
N ASP A 126 15.05 0.73 29.17
CA ASP A 126 15.26 2.17 29.41
C ASP A 126 14.52 3.05 28.40
N SER A 127 13.89 4.10 28.93
CA SER A 127 13.17 5.11 28.15
C SER A 127 14.14 5.88 27.24
N GLY A 128 14.27 5.43 25.99
CA GLY A 128 15.11 6.10 25.00
C GLY A 128 15.79 5.20 23.96
N TYR A 129 15.68 3.87 24.06
CA TYR A 129 16.47 2.97 23.20
C TYR A 129 15.91 2.80 21.75
N TYR A 130 14.61 3.04 21.52
CA TYR A 130 13.98 3.01 20.20
C TYR A 130 13.10 4.27 19.98
N TYR A 131 13.45 5.09 18.98
CA TYR A 131 12.69 6.29 18.61
C TYR A 131 11.39 5.98 17.83
N PHE A 132 11.23 4.76 17.30
CA PHE A 132 10.04 4.30 16.58
C PHE A 132 9.52 2.99 17.19
N PRO A 133 8.19 2.77 17.27
CA PRO A 133 7.63 1.48 17.67
C PRO A 133 8.19 0.34 16.83
N THR A 134 8.64 -0.75 17.46
CA THR A 134 9.22 -1.93 16.77
C THR A 134 8.29 -2.52 15.71
N ALA A 135 6.98 -2.26 15.83
CA ALA A 135 5.92 -2.65 14.90
C ALA A 135 5.94 -1.94 13.53
N ILE A 136 6.66 -0.81 13.41
CA ILE A 136 6.68 0.02 12.22
C ILE A 136 7.99 -0.22 11.45
N ASN A 137 7.87 -0.42 10.14
CA ASN A 137 8.99 -0.49 9.21
C ASN A 137 8.70 0.39 8.00
N ILE A 138 9.66 1.21 7.62
CA ILE A 138 9.61 2.03 6.40
C ILE A 138 10.70 1.54 5.46
N GLY A 139 10.46 1.60 4.15
CA GLY A 139 11.48 1.21 3.21
C GLY A 139 11.32 1.86 1.84
N LEU A 140 12.39 1.79 1.07
CA LEU A 140 12.41 2.15 -0.34
C LEU A 140 12.20 0.88 -1.17
N ILE A 141 11.59 1.03 -2.33
CA ILE A 141 11.43 -0.03 -3.33
C ILE A 141 11.84 0.46 -4.70
N ILE A 142 12.48 -0.41 -5.45
CA ILE A 142 12.75 -0.29 -6.87
C ILE A 142 12.34 -1.58 -7.56
N GLY A 143 11.63 -1.52 -8.67
CA GLY A 143 11.10 -2.72 -9.30
C GLY A 143 10.65 -2.47 -10.73
N SER A 144 10.20 -3.54 -11.38
CA SER A 144 9.66 -3.49 -12.73
C SER A 144 8.40 -4.34 -12.79
N GLU A 145 7.48 -3.95 -13.66
CA GLU A 145 6.18 -4.58 -13.81
C GLU A 145 5.85 -4.76 -15.29
N VAL A 146 5.38 -5.94 -15.65
CA VAL A 146 4.90 -6.25 -17.01
C VAL A 146 3.45 -6.63 -16.89
N LYS A 147 2.59 -5.99 -17.68
CA LYS A 147 1.16 -6.28 -17.76
C LYS A 147 0.82 -6.76 -19.17
N TYR A 148 0.18 -7.92 -19.24
CA TYR A 148 -0.41 -8.48 -20.45
C TYR A 148 -1.91 -8.68 -20.26
N LYS A 149 -2.73 -7.95 -21.01
CA LYS A 149 -4.19 -7.87 -20.84
C LYS A 149 -4.55 -7.48 -19.40
N ASN A 150 -5.29 -8.33 -18.70
CA ASN A 150 -5.71 -8.10 -17.30
C ASN A 150 -4.68 -8.61 -16.29
N TRP A 151 -3.67 -9.36 -16.69
CA TRP A 151 -2.69 -9.97 -15.79
C TRP A 151 -1.39 -9.19 -15.80
N GLY A 152 -0.75 -9.06 -14.65
CA GLY A 152 0.57 -8.48 -14.51
C GLY A 152 1.44 -9.27 -13.56
N ILE A 153 2.74 -9.21 -13.78
CA ILE A 153 3.76 -9.75 -12.90
C ILE A 153 4.73 -8.62 -12.62
N TYR A 154 5.15 -8.49 -11.35
CA TYR A 154 6.17 -7.54 -10.96
C TYR A 154 7.16 -8.20 -10.02
N TYR A 155 8.35 -7.60 -9.97
CA TYR A 155 9.31 -7.85 -8.92
C TYR A 155 9.72 -6.52 -8.32
N GLU A 156 10.08 -6.56 -7.04
CA GLU A 156 10.58 -5.41 -6.30
C GLU A 156 11.80 -5.79 -5.48
N LEU A 157 12.77 -4.89 -5.49
CA LEU A 157 13.94 -4.88 -4.64
C LEU A 157 13.71 -3.77 -3.62
N GLY A 158 13.57 -4.15 -2.36
CA GLY A 158 13.31 -3.24 -1.26
C GLY A 158 14.51 -3.10 -0.33
N THR A 159 14.68 -1.92 0.27
CA THR A 159 15.57 -1.71 1.42
C THR A 159 14.72 -1.22 2.61
N THR A 160 15.19 -1.42 3.85
CA THR A 160 14.43 -1.07 5.07
C THR A 160 15.19 -0.06 5.93
N ASP A 161 14.45 0.89 6.50
CA ASP A 161 14.89 1.99 7.37
C ASP A 161 15.82 1.55 8.50
N LYS A 162 15.48 0.49 9.25
CA LYS A 162 16.32 -0.04 10.34
C LYS A 162 17.70 -0.49 9.85
N ARG A 163 17.82 -0.97 8.61
CA ARG A 163 19.11 -1.38 8.01
C ARG A 163 19.86 -0.19 7.43
N VAL A 164 19.17 0.78 6.82
CA VAL A 164 19.78 2.02 6.30
C VAL A 164 20.30 2.92 7.43
N ILE A 165 19.52 3.08 8.50
CA ILE A 165 19.90 3.88 9.68
C ILE A 165 21.05 3.20 10.45
N ASN A 166 21.03 1.87 10.60
CA ASN A 166 22.16 1.15 11.21
C ASN A 166 23.43 1.19 10.35
N TYR A 167 23.31 1.10 9.01
CA TYR A 167 24.45 1.27 8.11
C TYR A 167 25.05 2.68 8.20
N ALA A 168 24.21 3.72 8.26
CA ALA A 168 24.64 5.11 8.41
C ALA A 168 25.30 5.39 9.77
N LYS A 169 24.88 4.71 10.84
CA LYS A 169 25.42 4.87 12.20
C LYS A 169 26.58 3.93 12.54
N SER A 170 26.77 2.84 11.81
CA SER A 170 27.82 1.83 12.07
C SER A 170 28.21 1.10 10.78
N ALA A 171 28.96 1.77 9.91
CA ALA A 171 29.40 1.28 8.60
C ALA A 171 30.28 0.01 8.60
N LYS A 172 30.65 -0.54 9.77
CA LYS A 172 31.54 -1.71 9.90
C LYS A 172 30.85 -3.06 10.17
N ALA A 173 29.52 -3.10 10.36
CA ALA A 173 28.84 -4.31 10.86
C ALA A 173 27.89 -5.01 9.86
N ILE A 174 27.52 -4.38 8.74
CA ILE A 174 26.49 -4.94 7.83
C ILE A 174 26.96 -4.84 6.37
N SER A 175 26.99 -5.96 5.67
CA SER A 175 27.33 -6.05 4.24
C SER A 175 26.24 -5.44 3.36
N PHE A 176 26.62 -4.67 2.33
CA PHE A 176 25.70 -4.03 1.37
C PHE A 176 24.72 -5.02 0.71
N ARG A 177 25.10 -6.30 0.57
CA ARG A 177 24.23 -7.35 0.01
C ARG A 177 23.08 -7.76 0.93
N GLU A 178 23.20 -7.57 2.24
CA GLU A 178 22.19 -8.01 3.22
C GLU A 178 21.08 -6.97 3.44
N ILE A 179 21.17 -5.80 2.79
CA ILE A 179 20.21 -4.71 2.93
C ILE A 179 19.01 -4.91 1.98
N TRP A 180 19.22 -5.69 0.92
CA TRP A 180 18.25 -5.87 -0.16
C TRP A 180 17.31 -7.04 0.12
N ASN A 181 16.03 -6.79 -0.06
CA ASN A 181 14.95 -7.76 0.06
C ASN A 181 14.29 -7.89 -1.30
N ILE A 182 13.92 -9.09 -1.70
CA ILE A 182 13.24 -9.34 -2.97
C ILE A 182 11.77 -9.67 -2.67
N GLY A 183 10.87 -9.02 -3.39
CA GLY A 183 9.45 -9.37 -3.46
C GLY A 183 9.07 -9.68 -4.90
N ILE A 184 8.20 -10.68 -5.09
CA ILE A 184 7.63 -11.02 -6.39
C ILE A 184 6.12 -11.00 -6.24
N GLY A 185 5.40 -10.45 -7.21
CA GLY A 185 3.96 -10.40 -7.13
C GLY A 185 3.26 -10.50 -8.47
N ILE A 186 1.97 -10.79 -8.36
CA ILE A 186 1.01 -10.91 -9.45
C ILE A 186 -0.04 -9.82 -9.24
N VAL A 187 -0.50 -9.26 -10.35
CA VAL A 187 -1.49 -8.18 -10.40
C VAL A 187 -2.62 -8.60 -11.31
N TYR A 188 -3.85 -8.35 -10.89
CA TYR A 188 -5.03 -8.55 -11.71
C TYR A 188 -5.81 -7.24 -11.84
N ARG A 189 -5.99 -6.77 -13.06
CA ARG A 189 -6.64 -5.49 -13.38
C ARG A 189 -8.15 -5.63 -13.43
N LEU A 190 -8.83 -4.84 -12.61
CA LEU A 190 -10.29 -4.81 -12.47
C LEU A 190 -10.96 -3.78 -13.38
N LYS A 191 -10.32 -2.62 -13.60
CA LYS A 191 -10.86 -1.51 -14.41
C LYS A 191 -10.22 -1.48 -15.81
N HIS A 192 -11.06 -1.36 -16.84
CA HIS A 192 -10.67 -1.00 -18.20
C HIS A 192 -10.57 0.52 -18.36
#